data_AF-A0A922HPQ3-F1
#
_entry.id   AF-A0A922HPQ3-F1
#
_cell.length_a   1.000
_cell.length_b   1.000
_cell.length_c   1.000
_cell.angle_alpha   90.00
_cell.angle_beta   90.00
_cell.angle_gamma   90.00
#
_symmetry.space_group_name_H-M   'P 1'
#
loop_
_entity.id
_entity.type
_entity.pdbx_description
1 polymer ?
#
loop_
_entity_poly.entity_id
_entity_poly.type
_entity_poly.pdbx_seq_one_letter_code
_entity_poly.pdbx_strand_id
1 'polypeptide(L)'
;MVKLSSWFSIIRWALILTLLFIIIMAITPLLFPKYFDKDMLANDNYRIHCTITILLAIIGLFTICCYYFYLTLIFATLSILYLIGEIAMNMGNIGTYLTWIGVIICSYTYCAVMRRLRNDALYGP
;
A
#
# COMPACT_ATOMS: atom_id res chain seq x y z
N MET A 1 19.60 0.64 -20.05
CA MET A 1 19.40 -0.28 -18.91
C MET A 1 19.65 0.37 -17.54
N VAL A 2 20.80 1.04 -17.30
CA VAL A 2 21.17 1.64 -15.98
C VAL A 2 20.11 2.61 -15.41
N LYS A 3 19.45 3.42 -16.24
CA LYS A 3 18.39 4.33 -15.77
C LYS A 3 17.14 3.58 -15.28
N LEU A 4 16.72 2.51 -15.95
CA LEU A 4 15.48 1.80 -15.64
C LEU A 4 15.57 1.02 -14.31
N SER A 5 16.74 0.44 -14.00
CA SER A 5 16.96 -0.23 -12.71
C SER A 5 16.99 0.75 -11.53
N SER A 6 17.48 1.97 -11.76
CA SER A 6 17.45 3.05 -10.76
C SER A 6 16.02 3.48 -10.43
N TRP A 7 15.18 3.74 -11.44
CA TRP A 7 13.76 4.06 -11.26
C TRP A 7 12.99 2.95 -10.54
N PHE A 8 13.28 1.70 -10.88
CA PHE A 8 12.69 0.53 -10.21
C PHE A 8 13.00 0.50 -8.70
N SER A 9 14.26 0.77 -8.33
CA SER A 9 14.68 0.84 -6.93
C SER A 9 13.99 1.98 -6.18
N ILE A 10 13.90 3.16 -6.80
CA ILE A 10 13.24 4.34 -6.20
C ILE A 10 11.76 4.05 -5.90
N ILE A 11 11.03 3.52 -6.88
CA ILE A 11 9.59 3.20 -6.72
C ILE A 11 9.39 2.16 -5.61
N ARG A 12 10.26 1.15 -5.56
CA ARG A 12 10.24 0.11 -4.52
C ARG A 12 10.37 0.71 -3.13
N TRP A 13 11.41 1.51 -2.92
CA TRP A 13 11.67 2.11 -1.61
C TRP A 13 10.58 3.12 -1.22
N ALA A 14 10.06 3.90 -2.17
CA ALA A 14 8.94 4.80 -1.93
C ALA A 14 7.70 4.03 -1.46
N LEU A 15 7.36 2.91 -2.11
CA LEU A 15 6.26 2.05 -1.69
C LEU A 15 6.49 1.45 -0.29
N ILE A 16 7.67 0.91 -0.01
CA ILE A 16 8.00 0.33 1.30
C ILE A 16 7.87 1.37 2.41
N LEU A 17 8.46 2.56 2.22
CA LEU A 17 8.41 3.64 3.21
C LEU A 17 6.97 4.13 3.43
N THR A 18 6.18 4.24 2.37
CA THR A 18 4.77 4.65 2.47
C THR A 18 3.94 3.62 3.22
N LEU A 19 4.13 2.33 2.95
CA LEU A 19 3.41 1.26 3.64
C LEU A 19 3.81 1.15 5.12
N LEU A 20 5.10 1.31 5.44
CA LEU A 20 5.56 1.38 6.83
C LEU A 20 4.94 2.58 7.55
N PHE A 21 4.89 3.73 6.90
CA PHE A 21 4.24 4.92 7.45
C PHE A 21 2.76 4.68 7.73
N ILE A 22 2.02 4.07 6.79
CA ILE A 22 0.60 3.71 6.97
C ILE A 22 0.44 2.79 8.19
N ILE A 23 1.27 1.76 8.33
CA ILE A 23 1.22 0.82 9.46
C ILE A 23 1.43 1.56 10.78
N ILE A 24 2.46 2.40 10.86
CA ILE A 24 2.76 3.17 12.08
C ILE A 24 1.57 4.06 12.43
N MET A 25 1.02 4.80 11.47
CA MET A 25 -0.10 5.71 11.71
C MET A 25 -1.39 4.97 12.11
N ALA A 26 -1.62 3.76 11.58
CA ALA A 26 -2.78 2.95 11.92
C ALA A 26 -2.64 2.22 13.27
N ILE A 27 -1.43 1.81 13.65
CA ILE A 27 -1.15 1.11 14.91
C ILE A 27 -1.06 2.08 16.10
N THR A 28 -0.55 3.30 15.90
CA THR A 28 -0.29 4.25 16.99
C THR A 28 -1.53 4.54 17.87
N PRO A 29 -2.73 4.79 17.29
CA PRO A 29 -3.94 4.98 18.09
C PRO A 29 -4.31 3.74 18.92
N LEU A 30 -4.06 2.54 18.40
CA LEU A 30 -4.38 1.27 19.05
C LEU A 30 -3.43 0.95 20.21
N LEU A 31 -2.13 1.26 20.08
CA LEU A 31 -1.12 1.01 21.12
C LEU A 31 -1.14 2.06 22.23
N PHE A 32 -1.50 3.29 21.91
CA PHE A 32 -1.42 4.43 22.82
C PHE A 32 -2.79 5.09 23.07
N PRO A 33 -3.83 4.34 23.46
CA PRO A 33 -5.20 4.84 23.52
C PRO A 33 -5.39 6.00 24.51
N LYS A 34 -4.47 6.19 25.46
CA LYS A 34 -4.48 7.31 26.42
C LYS A 34 -4.35 8.69 25.75
N TYR A 35 -3.72 8.76 24.58
CA TYR A 35 -3.44 10.02 23.87
C TYR A 35 -4.44 10.33 22.76
N PHE A 36 -5.40 9.42 22.52
CA PHE A 36 -6.38 9.52 21.45
C PHE A 36 -7.80 9.50 22.04
N ASP A 37 -8.75 9.95 21.25
CA ASP A 37 -10.14 10.07 21.66
C ASP A 37 -10.75 8.69 22.00
N LYS A 38 -11.28 8.58 23.22
CA LYS A 38 -11.82 7.32 23.74
C LYS A 38 -13.07 6.88 22.97
N ASP A 39 -13.88 7.82 22.51
CA ASP A 39 -15.12 7.51 21.79
C ASP A 39 -14.81 6.97 20.38
N MET A 40 -13.75 7.48 19.76
CA MET A 40 -13.23 6.99 18.48
C MET A 40 -12.65 5.56 18.61
N LEU A 41 -11.90 5.31 19.69
CA LEU A 41 -11.30 4.00 19.97
C LEU A 41 -12.31 2.95 20.42
N ALA A 42 -13.43 3.35 21.02
CA ALA A 42 -14.53 2.47 21.38
C ALA A 42 -15.40 2.05 20.18
N ASN A 43 -15.27 2.74 19.04
CA ASN A 43 -16.03 2.42 17.84
C ASN A 43 -15.44 1.19 17.11
N ASP A 44 -16.20 0.10 17.09
CA ASP A 44 -15.79 -1.14 16.42
C ASP A 44 -15.52 -0.97 14.94
N ASN A 45 -16.26 -0.09 14.24
CA ASN A 45 -16.02 0.18 12.81
C ASN A 45 -14.65 0.81 12.58
N TYR A 46 -14.23 1.73 13.46
CA TYR A 46 -12.91 2.35 13.38
C TYR A 46 -11.79 1.32 13.62
N ARG A 47 -11.97 0.43 14.61
CA ARG A 47 -10.99 -0.63 14.90
C ARG A 47 -10.88 -1.64 13.76
N ILE A 48 -12.01 -2.05 13.18
CA ILE A 48 -12.06 -2.93 12.00
C ILE A 48 -11.34 -2.26 10.83
N HIS A 49 -11.65 -1.00 10.56
CA HIS A 49 -10.99 -0.21 9.52
C HIS A 49 -9.46 -0.21 9.71
N CYS A 50 -8.96 0.21 10.88
CA CYS A 50 -7.52 0.20 11.17
C CYS A 50 -6.90 -1.19 11.00
N THR A 51 -7.59 -2.25 11.44
CA THR A 51 -7.09 -3.63 11.32
C THR A 51 -6.96 -4.05 9.86
N ILE A 52 -7.96 -3.75 9.02
CA ILE A 52 -7.92 -4.03 7.58
C ILE A 52 -6.81 -3.24 6.90
N THR A 53 -6.65 -1.94 7.23
CA THR A 53 -5.58 -1.09 6.70
C THR A 53 -4.20 -1.67 7.03
N ILE A 54 -3.99 -2.09 8.27
CA ILE A 54 -2.72 -2.69 8.73
C ILE A 54 -2.47 -4.01 7.99
N LEU A 55 -3.46 -4.89 7.92
CA LEU A 55 -3.34 -6.18 7.23
C LEU A 55 -2.98 -5.99 5.76
N LEU A 56 -3.70 -5.10 5.07
CA LEU A 56 -3.47 -4.79 3.66
C LEU A 56 -2.07 -4.20 3.44
N ALA A 57 -1.61 -3.31 4.33
CA ALA A 57 -0.28 -2.73 4.24
C ALA A 57 0.85 -3.77 4.50
N ILE A 58 0.66 -4.70 5.43
CA ILE A 58 1.59 -5.81 5.69
C ILE A 58 1.67 -6.72 4.46
N ILE A 59 0.52 -7.07 3.86
CA ILE A 59 0.48 -7.85 2.62
C ILE A 59 1.26 -7.11 1.54
N GLY A 60 1.01 -5.81 1.35
CA GLY A 60 1.74 -4.97 0.40
C GLY A 60 3.26 -4.99 0.61
N LEU A 61 3.72 -4.83 1.86
CA LEU A 61 5.14 -4.90 2.19
C LEU A 61 5.74 -6.25 1.79
N PHE A 62 5.05 -7.34 2.14
CA PHE A 62 5.48 -8.68 1.77
C PHE A 62 5.58 -8.83 0.24
N THR A 63 4.56 -8.41 -0.51
CA THR A 63 4.54 -8.57 -1.97
C THR A 63 5.68 -7.80 -2.67
N ILE A 64 5.92 -6.56 -2.25
CA ILE A 64 6.97 -5.70 -2.82
C ILE A 64 8.37 -6.21 -2.45
N CYS A 65 8.54 -6.74 -1.23
CA CYS A 65 9.81 -7.29 -0.77
C CYS A 65 10.19 -8.59 -1.49
N CYS A 66 9.22 -9.46 -1.79
CA CYS A 66 9.47 -10.75 -2.43
C CYS A 66 9.68 -10.69 -3.95
N TYR A 67 9.56 -9.52 -4.58
CA TYR A 67 9.74 -9.31 -6.02
C TYR A 67 8.82 -10.15 -6.94
N TYR A 68 7.67 -10.60 -6.44
CA TYR A 68 6.73 -11.38 -7.25
C TYR A 68 5.71 -10.48 -7.95
N PHE A 69 5.75 -10.49 -9.29
CA PHE A 69 4.84 -9.72 -10.14
C PHE A 69 3.37 -9.98 -9.83
N TYR A 70 2.94 -11.26 -9.84
CA TYR A 70 1.53 -11.61 -9.64
C TYR A 70 1.03 -11.22 -8.24
N LEU A 71 1.87 -11.39 -7.22
CA LEU A 71 1.51 -11.03 -5.85
C LEU A 71 1.35 -9.51 -5.71
N THR A 72 2.24 -8.73 -6.34
CA THR A 72 2.14 -7.27 -6.33
C THR A 72 0.95 -6.75 -7.13
N LEU A 73 0.59 -7.43 -8.23
CA LEU A 73 -0.60 -7.11 -9.02
C LEU A 73 -1.90 -7.38 -8.25
N ILE A 74 -1.97 -8.52 -7.54
CA ILE A 74 -3.10 -8.84 -6.66
C ILE A 74 -3.22 -7.78 -5.56
N PHE A 75 -2.11 -7.41 -4.92
CA PHE A 75 -2.09 -6.34 -3.93
C PHE A 75 -2.60 -5.00 -4.49
N ALA A 76 -2.14 -4.59 -5.67
CA ALA A 76 -2.60 -3.35 -6.31
C ALA A 76 -4.11 -3.37 -6.58
N THR A 77 -4.63 -4.51 -7.03
CA THR A 77 -6.06 -4.70 -7.29
C THR A 77 -6.88 -4.69 -5.99
N LEU A 78 -6.41 -5.37 -4.95
CA LEU A 78 -7.03 -5.34 -3.62
C LEU A 78 -7.06 -3.93 -3.04
N SER A 79 -5.99 -3.15 -3.26
CA SER A 79 -5.91 -1.75 -2.81
C SER A 79 -6.94 -0.86 -3.51
N ILE A 80 -7.23 -1.10 -4.80
CA ILE A 80 -8.33 -0.43 -5.51
C ILE A 80 -9.67 -0.79 -4.88
N LEU A 81 -9.95 -2.09 -4.67
CA LEU A 81 -11.21 -2.54 -4.09
C LEU A 81 -11.43 -1.96 -2.68
N TYR A 82 -10.37 -1.93 -1.89
CA TYR A 82 -10.37 -1.29 -0.58
C TYR A 82 -10.70 0.21 -0.68
N LEU A 83 -10.05 0.95 -1.58
CA LEU A 83 -10.33 2.38 -1.77
C LEU A 83 -11.78 2.64 -2.23
N ILE A 84 -12.32 1.79 -3.11
CA ILE A 84 -13.73 1.90 -3.55
C ILE A 84 -14.67 1.67 -2.36
N GLY A 85 -14.40 0.65 -1.54
CA GLY A 85 -15.17 0.37 -0.33
C GLY A 85 -15.13 1.53 0.66
N GLU A 86 -13.96 2.11 0.86
CA GLU A 86 -13.73 3.27 1.73
C GLU A 86 -14.50 4.53 1.28
N ILE A 87 -14.59 4.76 -0.03
CA ILE A 87 -15.36 5.87 -0.60
C ILE A 87 -16.86 5.60 -0.45
N ALA A 88 -17.31 4.37 -0.70
CA ALA A 88 -18.72 4.00 -0.59
C ALA A 88 -19.25 4.09 0.85
N MET A 89 -18.41 3.74 1.83
CA MET A 89 -18.75 3.77 3.25
C MET A 89 -18.40 5.09 3.94
N ASN A 90 -17.75 6.02 3.23
CA ASN A 90 -17.32 7.34 3.72
C ASN A 90 -16.54 7.30 5.05
N MET A 91 -15.68 6.28 5.23
CA MET A 91 -14.93 6.06 6.47
C MET A 91 -13.57 6.77 6.50
N GLY A 92 -13.10 7.26 5.36
CA GLY A 92 -11.79 7.88 5.20
C GLY A 92 -11.82 9.41 5.17
N ASN A 93 -10.64 10.02 5.29
CA ASN A 93 -10.44 11.43 5.01
C ASN A 93 -9.73 11.61 3.66
N ILE A 94 -9.70 12.85 3.16
CA ILE A 94 -9.07 13.19 1.88
C ILE A 94 -7.59 12.76 1.81
N GLY A 95 -6.86 12.83 2.93
CA GLY A 95 -5.45 12.45 3.01
C GLY A 95 -5.26 10.94 2.85
N THR A 96 -6.11 10.14 3.49
CA THR A 96 -6.11 8.67 3.38
C THR A 96 -6.40 8.26 1.94
N TYR A 97 -7.39 8.88 1.29
CA TYR A 97 -7.73 8.60 -0.11
C TYR A 97 -6.58 8.91 -1.06
N LEU A 98 -5.96 10.08 -0.92
CA LEU A 98 -4.81 10.47 -1.74
C LEU A 98 -3.62 9.51 -1.54
N THR A 99 -3.39 9.08 -0.30
CA THR A 99 -2.32 8.12 0.02
C THR A 99 -2.54 6.80 -0.70
N TRP A 100 -3.76 6.24 -0.64
CA TRP A 100 -4.08 4.98 -1.31
C TRP A 100 -4.05 5.10 -2.84
N ILE A 101 -4.51 6.21 -3.41
CA ILE A 101 -4.37 6.47 -4.86
C ILE A 101 -2.89 6.45 -5.26
N GLY A 102 -2.03 7.11 -4.49
CA GLY A 102 -0.58 7.09 -4.70
C GLY A 102 0.00 5.68 -4.65
N VAL A 103 -0.34 4.90 -3.61
CA VAL A 103 0.07 3.50 -3.45
C VAL A 103 -0.36 2.65 -4.64
N ILE A 104 -1.60 2.81 -5.10
CA ILE A 104 -2.16 2.09 -6.26
C ILE A 104 -1.34 2.41 -7.52
N ILE A 105 -1.17 3.70 -7.86
CA ILE A 105 -0.44 4.14 -9.05
C ILE A 105 0.99 3.63 -9.02
N CYS A 106 1.68 3.77 -7.89
CA CYS A 106 3.05 3.29 -7.72
C CYS A 106 3.13 1.76 -7.84
N SER A 107 2.16 1.02 -7.31
CA SER A 107 2.12 -0.45 -7.39
C SER A 107 1.93 -0.94 -8.83
N TYR A 108 1.02 -0.33 -9.60
CA TYR A 108 0.85 -0.66 -11.02
C TYR A 108 2.08 -0.29 -11.84
N THR A 109 2.69 0.86 -11.56
CA THR A 109 3.94 1.29 -12.22
C THR A 109 5.07 0.32 -11.92
N TYR A 110 5.19 -0.14 -10.66
CA TYR A 110 6.16 -1.15 -10.25
C TYR A 110 5.96 -2.47 -10.99
N CYS A 111 4.71 -2.94 -11.13
CA CYS A 111 4.37 -4.11 -11.93
C CYS A 111 4.74 -3.95 -13.41
N ALA A 112 4.48 -2.79 -14.01
CA ALA A 112 4.82 -2.51 -15.41
C ALA A 112 6.35 -2.55 -15.64
N VAL A 113 7.13 -1.97 -14.72
CA VAL A 113 8.59 -1.98 -14.77
C VAL A 113 9.13 -3.40 -14.58
N MET A 114 8.60 -4.19 -13.64
CA MET A 114 8.96 -5.61 -13.48
C MET A 114 8.74 -6.41 -14.76
N ARG A 115 7.59 -6.23 -15.41
CA ARG A 115 7.26 -6.93 -16.65
C ARG A 115 8.24 -6.57 -17.76
N ARG A 116 8.60 -5.29 -17.88
CA ARG A 116 9.59 -4.82 -18.86
C ARG A 116 10.98 -5.41 -18.58
N LEU A 117 11.46 -5.33 -17.34
CA LEU A 117 12.75 -5.91 -16.96
C LEU A 117 12.80 -7.42 -17.22
N ARG A 118 11.70 -8.15 -16.98
CA ARG A 118 11.60 -9.58 -17.29
C ARG A 118 11.63 -9.84 -18.80
N ASN A 119 10.93 -9.04 -19.60
CA ASN A 119 10.95 -9.18 -21.05
C ASN A 119 12.34 -8.91 -21.63
N ASP A 120 12.98 -7.82 -21.21
CA ASP A 120 14.34 -7.46 -21.64
C ASP A 120 15.35 -8.57 -21.27
N ALA A 121 15.15 -9.24 -20.13
CA ALA A 121 15.99 -10.37 -19.70
C ALA A 121 15.78 -11.66 -20.52
N LEU A 122 14.58 -11.88 -21.05
CA LEU A 122 14.23 -13.08 -21.82
C LEU A 122 14.48 -12.94 -23.32
N TYR A 123 14.29 -11.73 -23.87
CA TYR A 123 14.26 -11.49 -25.32
C TYR A 123 15.33 -10.50 -25.80
N GLY A 124 16.12 -9.93 -24.89
CA GLY A 124 17.06 -8.86 -25.21
C GLY A 124 16.39 -7.48 -25.28
N PRO A 125 17.18 -6.40 -25.24
CA PRO A 125 16.68 -5.01 -25.30
C PRO A 125 16.15 -4.61 -26.68
#